data_AF-A0A2V5WN06-F1
#
_entry.id   AF-A0A2V5WN06-F1
#
_cell.length_a   1.000
_cell.length_b   1.000
_cell.length_c   1.000
_cell.angle_alpha   90.00
_cell.angle_beta   90.00
_cell.angle_gamma   90.00
#
_symmetry.space_group_name_H-M   'P 1'
#
loop_
_entity.id
_entity.type
_entity.pdbx_description
1 polymer ?
#
loop_
_entity_poly.entity_id
_entity_poly.type
_entity_poly.pdbx_seq_one_letter_code
_entity_poly.pdbx_strand_id
1 'polypeptide(L)' 'MSSQVDSNRYSVSVLNAATLNEVIQLPAPDFVKAMSVSRDGQWFAAYQNDGEVRVWRTDDWKLAVTVPSRAGAGIHFGAV' A
#
# COMPACT_ATOMS: atom_id res chain seq x y z
N MET A 1 -20.68 -16.47 -15.21
CA MET A 1 -19.46 -17.11 -14.68
C MET A 1 -18.34 -16.15 -15.00
N SER A 2 -17.62 -15.48 -14.10
CA SER A 2 -17.40 -15.49 -12.64
C SER A 2 -16.76 -14.11 -12.38
N SER A 3 -16.78 -13.43 -11.25
CA SER A 3 -17.23 -13.60 -9.88
C SER A 3 -16.97 -12.20 -9.27
N GLN A 4 -17.91 -11.67 -8.51
CA GLN A 4 -17.71 -10.70 -7.42
C GLN A 4 -16.41 -9.87 -7.52
N VAL A 5 -16.45 -8.71 -8.17
CA VAL A 5 -15.45 -7.67 -7.88
C VAL A 5 -15.90 -7.09 -6.55
N ASP A 6 -15.29 -7.57 -5.47
CA ASP A 6 -15.32 -6.92 -4.16
C ASP A 6 -14.96 -5.45 -4.39
N SER A 7 -15.99 -4.60 -4.44
CA SER A 7 -15.85 -3.17 -4.73
C SER A 7 -15.37 -2.45 -3.48
N ASN A 8 -14.20 -2.86 -2.99
CA ASN A 8 -13.43 -1.99 -2.13
C ASN A 8 -12.99 -0.82 -3.01
N ARG A 9 -13.63 0.34 -2.85
CA ARG A 9 -13.41 1.51 -3.74
C ARG A 9 -11.96 1.99 -3.76
N TYR A 10 -11.17 1.64 -2.74
CA TYR A 10 -9.77 1.99 -2.63
C TYR A 10 -8.90 0.73 -2.63
N SER A 11 -7.83 0.76 -3.41
CA SER A 11 -6.81 -0.28 -3.45
C SER A 11 -5.48 0.35 -3.85
N VAL A 12 -4.38 -0.37 -3.60
CA VAL A 12 -3.09 -0.04 -4.20
C VAL A 12 -2.79 -1.10 -5.25
N SER A 13 -2.79 -0.70 -6.52
CA SER A 13 -2.35 -1.55 -7.62
C SER A 13 -0.84 -1.54 -7.73
N VAL A 14 -0.24 -2.72 -7.76
CA VAL A 14 1.17 -2.93 -8.04
C VAL A 14 1.31 -3.38 -9.49
N LEU A 15 2.08 -2.64 -10.28
CA LEU A 15 2.32 -2.92 -11.69
C LEU A 15 3.77 -3.36 -11.92
N ASN A 16 3.98 -4.24 -12.89
CA ASN A 16 5.31 -4.46 -13.44
C ASN A 16 5.71 -3.24 -14.28
N ALA A 17 6.83 -2.58 -13.95
CA ALA A 17 7.23 -1.36 -14.62
C ALA A 17 7.60 -1.54 -16.11
N ALA A 18 8.06 -2.73 -16.51
CA ALA A 18 8.48 -3.00 -17.88
C ALA A 18 7.29 -3.29 -18.81
N THR A 19 6.25 -3.93 -18.29
CA THR A 19 5.09 -4.38 -19.08
C THR A 19 3.80 -3.61 -18.81
N LEU A 20 3.76 -2.84 -17.71
CA LEU A 20 2.58 -2.16 -17.17
C LEU A 20 1.42 -3.11 -16.80
N ASN A 21 1.68 -4.42 -16.74
CA ASN A 21 0.70 -5.38 -16.30
C ASN A 21 0.56 -5.35 -14.77
N GLU A 22 -0.67 -5.50 -14.30
CA GLU A 22 -0.94 -5.62 -12.86
C GLU A 22 -0.39 -6.93 -12.31
N VAL A 23 0.37 -6.81 -11.22
CA VAL A 23 0.93 -7.93 -10.45
C VAL A 23 -0.05 -8.33 -9.34
N ILE A 24 -0.53 -7.35 -8.57
CA ILE A 24 -1.46 -7.57 -7.47
C ILE A 24 -2.20 -6.27 -7.09
N GLN A 25 -3.37 -6.43 -6.48
CA GLN A 25 -4.08 -5.37 -5.76
C GLN A 25 -3.95 -5.59 -4.26
N LEU A 26 -3.37 -4.62 -3.57
CA LEU A 26 -3.31 -4.63 -2.11
C LEU A 26 -4.58 -4.00 -1.53
N PRO A 27 -5.19 -4.61 -0.51
CA PRO A 27 -6.35 -4.05 0.17
C PRO A 27 -6.03 -2.68 0.80
N ALA A 28 -6.87 -1.69 0.51
CA ALA A 28 -6.86 -0.39 1.18
C ALA A 28 -8.28 -0.07 1.68
N PRO A 29 -8.60 -0.33 2.96
CA PRO A 29 -9.95 -0.06 3.47
C PRO A 29 -10.37 1.42 3.41
N ASP A 30 -9.44 2.35 3.27
CA ASP A 30 -9.73 3.77 3.07
C ASP A 30 -8.76 4.44 2.08
N PHE A 31 -9.02 5.71 1.77
CA PHE A 31 -8.25 6.54 0.86
C PHE A 31 -6.77 6.59 1.25
N VAL A 32 -5.89 6.24 0.31
CA VAL A 32 -4.45 6.27 0.50
C VAL A 32 -3.95 7.71 0.35
N LYS A 33 -3.40 8.25 1.44
CA LYS A 33 -2.88 9.63 1.50
C LYS A 33 -1.42 9.74 1.09
N ALA A 34 -0.62 8.70 1.36
CA ALA A 34 0.79 8.68 1.07
C ALA A 34 1.28 7.24 0.88
N MET A 35 2.34 7.10 0.08
CA MET A 35 2.99 5.83 -0.20
C MET A 35 4.51 6.00 -0.21
N SER A 36 5.23 4.96 0.19
CA SER A 36 6.69 4.94 0.16
C SER A 36 7.22 3.53 -0.06
N VAL A 37 8.36 3.42 -0.73
CA VAL A 37 9.14 2.19 -0.88
C VAL A 37 10.47 2.42 -0.16
N SER A 38 10.88 1.46 0.65
CA SER A 38 12.22 1.42 1.26
C SER A 38 13.33 1.46 0.21
N ARG A 39 14.51 2.01 0.56
CA ARG A 39 15.63 2.18 -0.37
C ARG A 39 16.15 0.86 -0.96
N ASP A 40 16.10 -0.21 -0.18
CA ASP A 40 16.47 -1.56 -0.61
C ASP A 40 15.35 -2.26 -1.41
N GLY A 41 14.19 -1.63 -1.52
CA GLY A 41 13.03 -2.14 -2.23
C GLY A 41 12.32 -3.28 -1.52
N GLN A 42 12.68 -3.65 -0.28
CA GLN A 42 12.12 -4.82 0.41
C GLN A 42 10.75 -4.56 1.05
N TRP A 43 10.45 -3.29 1.32
CA TRP A 43 9.26 -2.84 2.02
C TRP A 43 8.52 -1.77 1.23
N PHE A 44 7.20 -1.90 1.25
CA PHE A 44 6.25 -0.89 0.78
C PHE A 44 5.36 -0.47 1.94
N ALA A 45 5.15 0.83 2.10
CA ALA A 45 4.26 1.40 3.11
C ALA A 45 3.19 2.27 2.47
N ALA A 46 1.95 2.16 2.94
CA ALA A 46 0.85 3.04 2.56
C ALA A 46 0.14 3.55 3.81
N TYR A 47 -0.05 4.86 3.87
CA TYR A 47 -0.82 5.53 4.92
C TYR A 47 -2.22 5.86 4.39
N GLN A 48 -3.23 5.53 5.19
CA GLN A 48 -4.64 5.69 4.82
C GLN A 48 -5.39 6.67 5.74
N ASN A 49 -6.55 7.10 5.28
CA ASN A 49 -7.45 7.99 6.03
C ASN A 49 -7.99 7.38 7.33
N ASP A 50 -7.99 6.05 7.44
CA ASP A 50 -8.38 5.31 8.64
C ASP A 50 -7.38 5.51 9.80
N GLY A 51 -6.29 6.24 9.58
CA GLY A 51 -5.29 6.53 10.59
C GLY A 51 -4.24 5.44 10.74
N GLU A 52 -4.22 4.44 9.85
CA GLU A 52 -3.29 3.32 9.89
C GLU A 52 -2.25 3.41 8.77
N VAL A 53 -1.02 3.02 9.10
CA VAL A 53 0.03 2.72 8.12
C VAL A 53 0.11 1.21 7.96
N ARG A 54 -0.08 0.73 6.75
CA ARG A 54 0.12 -0.68 6.41
C ARG A 54 1.45 -0.85 5.70
N VAL A 55 2.19 -1.88 6.07
CA VAL A 55 3.51 -2.19 5.52
C VAL A 55 3.51 -3.61 5.00
N TRP A 56 3.95 -3.77 3.75
CA TRP A 56 4.03 -5.05 3.06
C TRP A 56 5.48 -5.35 2.68
N ARG A 57 5.81 -6.64 2.66
CA ARG A 57 6.99 -7.11 1.93
C ARG A 57 6.74 -7.01 0.43
N THR A 58 7.74 -6.64 -0.35
CA THR A 58 7.58 -6.49 -1.82
C THR A 58 7.84 -7.78 -2.60
N ASP A 59 8.50 -8.77 -1.98
CA ASP A 59 8.84 -10.04 -2.65
C ASP A 59 7.64 -10.99 -2.75
N ASP A 60 6.74 -10.95 -1.77
CA ASP A 60 5.54 -11.76 -1.73
C ASP A 60 4.23 -10.98 -1.46
N TRP A 61 4.32 -9.65 -1.32
CA TRP A 61 3.19 -8.76 -1.07
C TRP A 61 2.36 -9.11 0.17
N LYS A 62 2.95 -9.83 1.14
CA LYS A 62 2.28 -10.10 2.41
C LYS A 62 2.34 -8.89 3.32
N LEU A 63 1.20 -8.60 3.95
CA LEU A 63 1.11 -7.61 5.01
C LEU A 63 1.99 -8.06 6.17
N ALA A 64 3.02 -7.27 6.47
CA ALA A 64 3.95 -7.55 7.56
C ALA A 64 3.49 -6.90 8.86
N VAL A 65 3.00 -5.66 8.79
CA VAL A 65 2.51 -4.94 9.97
C VAL A 65 1.49 -3.86 9.60
N THR A 66 0.57 -3.61 10.52
CA THR A 66 -0.29 -2.42 10.56
C THR A 66 0.09 -1.60 11.79
N VAL A 67 0.40 -0.33 11.59
CA VAL A 67 0.87 0.58 12.63
C VAL A 67 -0.08 1.77 12.72
N PRO A 68 -0.70 2.01 13.89
CA PRO A 68 -1.50 3.21 14.10
C PRO A 68 -0.64 4.46 13.99
N SER A 69 -1.07 5.42 13.18
CA SER A 69 -0.48 6.76 13.20
C SER A 69 -0.90 7.43 14.51
N ARG A 70 0.01 7.46 15.49
CA ARG A 70 -0.24 8.21 16.73
C ARG A 70 -0.39 9.68 16.34
N ALA A 71 -1.58 10.23 16.52
CA ALA A 71 -1.92 11.61 16.17
C ALA A 71 -0.93 12.59 16.82
N GLY A 72 -0.07 13.19 16.00
CA GLY A 72 0.93 14.18 16.43
C GLY A 72 2.02 14.42 15.40
N ALA A 73 1.72 15.22 14.37
CA ALA A 73 2.64 15.94 13.49
C ALA A 73 3.61 15.15 12.57
N GLY A 74 3.31 15.16 11.26
CA GLY A 74 4.28 14.92 10.16
C GLY A 74 4.87 13.50 10.15
N ILE A 75 5.43 12.96 9.09
CA ILE A 75 6.05 13.53 7.90
C ILE A 75 6.00 12.43 6.83
N HIS A 76 5.87 12.86 5.59
CA HIS A 76 6.03 12.05 4.39
C HIS A 76 7.46 11.46 4.38
N PHE A 77 7.64 10.16 4.55
CA PHE A 77 8.92 9.51 4.21
C PHE A 77 8.93 9.18 2.72
N GLY A 78 8.85 10.22 1.89
CA GLY A 78 9.38 10.14 0.54
C GLY A 78 10.88 10.38 0.64
N ALA A 79 11.69 9.49 0.08
CA ALA A 79 13.09 9.78 -0.22
C ALA A 79 13.29 9.64 -1.73
N VAL A 80 13.98 10.65 -2.27
CA VAL A 80 14.44 10.81 -3.66
C VAL A 80 15.32 9.65 -4.10
#